data_AF-A0A0Q9SD27-F1
#
_entry.id   AF-A0A0Q9SD27-F1
#
_cell.length_a   1.000
_cell.length_b   1.000
_cell.length_c   1.000
_cell.angle_alpha   90.00
_cell.angle_beta   90.00
_cell.angle_gamma   90.00
#
_symmetry.space_group_name_H-M   'P 1'
#
loop_
_entity.id
_entity.type
_entity.pdbx_description
1 polymer ?
#
loop_
_entity_poly.entity_id
_entity_poly.type
_entity_poly.pdbx_seq_one_letter_code
_entity_poly.pdbx_strand_id
1 'polypeptide(L)'
;MASVLHLQGEVLVGPEDVRPEAWVVGGRLTFERPTAPDGDVETLRGFVLPGLVDAHCHVGLDAHGPVDDATAEAQALADREAGTLLIRDAGSPADTRWIDQRDDLPKVIRAGRHIARTRRYIRNFAHEIEPDQLVERVRLEARAGDGWVKLVGDWIDRDAGDLTPCWPVDVLTDAIEAAHEEGARVTAHCFGEASLYDFAAAGTDCIEHATGLEAETIAQFAEQQIAIVPTLVNIATFPALAEPAKEKFPEYHRRMVALHDRRYATIGAARDAGIPIYLGTDAGGSLRHGLVADEALELTRAGLSTDEALHAATWGARAWLGRPGLEEGADADLVVYGADPRREIRALAAPEHIVLRGVTL
;
A
#
# COMPACT_ATOMS: atom_id res chain seq x y z
N MET A 1 24.93 20.43 -17.50
CA MET A 1 23.63 20.78 -18.12
C MET A 1 22.68 19.69 -17.69
N ALA A 2 21.49 20.02 -17.20
CA ALA A 2 20.51 18.98 -16.87
C ALA A 2 20.08 18.30 -18.18
N SER A 3 20.09 16.98 -18.24
CA SER A 3 19.59 16.26 -19.41
C SER A 3 18.08 16.50 -19.55
N VAL A 4 17.63 16.65 -20.79
CA VAL A 4 16.20 16.69 -21.11
C VAL A 4 15.79 15.28 -21.52
N LEU A 5 14.71 14.75 -20.94
CA LEU A 5 14.17 13.47 -21.37
C LEU A 5 13.03 13.70 -22.36
N HIS A 6 13.04 12.97 -23.46
CA HIS A 6 11.92 12.84 -24.39
C HIS A 6 11.27 11.48 -24.19
N LEU A 7 10.05 11.49 -23.66
CA LEU A 7 9.24 10.29 -23.47
C LEU A 7 8.44 10.08 -24.75
N GLN A 8 8.78 9.06 -25.53
CA GLN A 8 8.17 8.81 -26.83
C GLN A 8 7.41 7.48 -26.86
N GLY A 9 6.12 7.51 -27.16
CA GLY A 9 5.26 6.32 -27.12
C GLY A 9 3.92 6.62 -26.46
N GLU A 10 3.32 5.63 -25.82
CA GLU A 10 2.04 5.84 -25.12
C GLU A 10 2.29 6.27 -23.68
N VAL A 11 2.13 7.56 -23.41
CA VAL A 11 2.17 8.14 -22.07
C VAL A 11 0.79 8.05 -21.45
N LEU A 12 0.62 7.12 -20.52
CA LEU A 12 -0.66 6.78 -19.89
C LEU A 12 -0.92 7.72 -18.69
N VAL A 13 -1.46 8.90 -18.98
CA VAL A 13 -1.77 9.94 -17.99
C VAL A 13 -2.94 9.53 -17.08
N GLY A 14 -3.87 8.75 -17.62
CA GLY A 14 -4.96 8.11 -16.89
C GLY A 14 -5.44 6.83 -17.59
N PRO A 15 -6.49 6.19 -17.09
CA PRO A 15 -7.05 4.97 -17.69
C PRO A 15 -7.42 5.13 -19.17
N GLU A 16 -7.94 6.30 -19.54
CA GLU A 16 -8.39 6.63 -20.90
C GLU A 16 -7.64 7.82 -21.53
N ASP A 17 -6.79 8.53 -20.76
CA ASP A 17 -6.01 9.67 -21.27
C ASP A 17 -4.59 9.21 -21.63
N VAL A 18 -4.33 9.15 -22.94
CA VAL A 18 -3.04 8.73 -23.49
C VAL A 18 -2.45 9.84 -24.35
N ARG A 19 -1.21 10.22 -24.05
CA ARG A 19 -0.45 11.20 -24.85
C ARG A 19 0.62 10.48 -25.69
N PRO A 20 0.88 10.93 -26.93
CA PRO A 20 1.85 10.28 -27.82
C PRO A 20 3.31 10.61 -27.48
N GLU A 21 3.53 11.65 -26.68
CA GLU A 21 4.82 12.05 -26.17
C GLU A 21 4.65 12.92 -24.92
N ALA A 22 5.72 13.02 -24.13
CA ALA A 22 5.90 13.99 -23.07
C ALA A 22 7.40 14.30 -22.91
N TRP A 23 7.73 15.31 -22.12
CA TRP A 23 9.10 15.77 -21.92
C TRP A 23 9.38 15.94 -20.43
N VAL A 24 10.63 15.75 -20.03
CA VAL A 24 11.10 16.07 -18.68
C VAL A 24 12.18 17.13 -18.78
N VAL A 25 11.94 18.27 -18.15
CA VAL A 25 12.84 19.42 -18.16
C VAL A 25 13.09 19.86 -16.71
N GLY A 26 14.34 19.78 -16.25
CA GLY A 26 14.69 20.17 -14.89
C GLY A 26 13.94 19.39 -13.81
N GLY A 27 13.74 18.08 -14.03
CA GLY A 27 13.01 17.21 -13.10
C GLY A 27 11.49 17.27 -13.18
N ARG A 28 10.94 18.14 -14.04
CA ARG A 28 9.50 18.40 -14.16
C ARG A 28 8.94 17.82 -15.45
N LEU A 29 7.76 17.18 -15.37
CA LEU A 29 7.03 16.69 -16.53
C LEU A 29 6.36 17.86 -17.27
N THR A 30 6.39 17.83 -18.60
CA THR A 30 5.60 18.71 -19.46
C THR A 30 5.11 17.98 -20.70
N PHE A 31 3.89 18.27 -21.14
CA PHE A 31 3.33 17.78 -22.40
C PHE A 31 3.64 18.73 -23.57
N GLU A 32 4.22 19.90 -23.29
CA GLU A 32 4.64 20.85 -24.30
C GLU A 32 6.08 20.56 -24.74
N ARG A 33 6.31 20.53 -26.06
CA ARG A 33 7.66 20.37 -26.59
C ARG A 33 8.52 21.60 -26.25
N PRO A 34 9.69 21.44 -25.61
CA PRO A 34 10.58 22.56 -25.35
C PRO A 34 11.12 23.16 -26.67
N THR A 35 11.12 24.48 -26.78
CA THR A 35 11.51 25.22 -28.01
C THR A 35 13.01 25.22 -28.29
N ALA A 36 13.83 25.05 -27.27
CA ALA A 36 15.28 24.85 -27.36
C ALA A 36 15.76 24.17 -26.07
N PRO A 37 15.78 22.82 -26.00
CA PRO A 37 16.27 22.13 -24.81
C PRO A 37 17.74 22.50 -24.59
N ASP A 38 18.05 23.09 -23.42
CA ASP A 38 19.43 23.37 -23.01
C ASP A 38 20.12 22.05 -22.62
N GLY A 39 20.81 21.40 -23.57
CA GLY A 39 21.60 20.20 -23.31
C GLY A 39 21.26 19.02 -24.23
N ASP A 40 21.82 17.85 -23.90
CA ASP A 40 21.56 16.60 -24.63
C ASP A 40 20.14 16.09 -24.32
N VAL A 41 19.45 15.62 -25.36
CA VAL A 41 18.13 15.00 -25.25
C VAL A 41 18.31 13.48 -25.25
N GLU A 42 17.92 12.83 -24.17
CA GLU A 42 17.78 11.38 -24.08
C GLU A 42 16.35 10.99 -24.44
N THR A 43 16.16 9.99 -25.31
CA THR A 43 14.81 9.52 -25.69
C THR A 43 14.53 8.16 -25.06
N LEU A 44 13.51 8.10 -24.21
CA LEU A 44 12.98 6.86 -23.65
C LEU A 44 11.73 6.45 -24.44
N ARG A 45 11.70 5.21 -24.94
CA ARG A 45 10.64 4.71 -25.83
C ARG A 45 9.83 3.62 -25.15
N GLY A 46 8.51 3.72 -25.14
CA GLY A 46 7.66 2.66 -24.60
C GLY A 46 6.31 3.13 -24.09
N PHE A 47 5.74 2.36 -23.17
CA PHE A 47 4.54 2.67 -22.43
C PHE A 47 4.94 3.32 -21.10
N VAL A 48 4.53 4.56 -20.89
CA VAL A 48 4.94 5.34 -19.71
C VAL A 48 3.78 5.40 -18.72
N LEU A 49 4.06 5.07 -17.47
CA LEU A 49 3.12 5.23 -16.35
C LEU A 49 3.72 6.13 -15.26
N PRO A 50 2.88 6.76 -14.42
CA PRO A 50 3.38 7.24 -13.14
C PRO A 50 4.08 6.10 -12.39
N GLY A 51 5.12 6.42 -11.61
CA GLY A 51 5.79 5.42 -10.79
C GLY A 51 4.78 4.67 -9.91
N LEU A 52 4.97 3.37 -9.75
CA LEU A 52 3.98 2.53 -9.08
C LEU A 52 3.86 2.89 -7.60
N VAL A 53 2.72 2.52 -7.03
CA VAL A 53 2.39 2.69 -5.62
C VAL A 53 2.34 1.33 -4.93
N ASP A 54 3.03 1.22 -3.80
CA ASP A 54 2.74 0.18 -2.81
C ASP A 54 2.05 0.85 -1.61
N ALA A 55 0.74 0.64 -1.48
CA ALA A 55 -0.06 1.24 -0.43
C ALA A 55 0.10 0.51 0.91
N HIS A 56 0.82 -0.61 0.99
CA HIS A 56 1.05 -1.30 2.25
C HIS A 56 2.37 -2.04 2.17
N CYS A 57 3.42 -1.44 2.67
CA CYS A 57 4.64 -2.14 3.03
C CYS A 57 5.23 -1.53 4.31
N HIS A 58 6.38 -2.03 4.73
CA HIS A 58 7.02 -1.67 6.00
C HIS A 58 8.52 -1.48 5.82
N VAL A 59 8.92 -0.33 5.28
CA VAL A 59 10.35 0.02 5.18
C VAL A 59 10.90 0.29 6.58
N GLY A 60 12.10 -0.21 6.85
CA GLY A 60 12.70 -0.15 8.18
C GLY A 60 12.22 -1.25 9.15
N LEU A 61 11.55 -2.29 8.65
CA LEU A 61 11.03 -3.40 9.46
C LEU A 61 11.44 -4.78 8.92
N ASP A 62 11.88 -5.67 9.79
CA ASP A 62 12.08 -7.11 9.51
C ASP A 62 11.30 -7.99 10.49
N ALA A 63 11.50 -9.31 10.42
CA ALA A 63 10.79 -10.29 11.25
C ALA A 63 11.06 -10.16 12.76
N HIS A 64 12.03 -9.34 13.16
CA HIS A 64 12.45 -9.12 14.54
C HIS A 64 12.18 -7.70 15.05
N GLY A 65 11.89 -6.74 14.17
CA GLY A 65 11.51 -5.38 14.53
C GLY A 65 12.22 -4.33 13.66
N PRO A 66 12.60 -3.17 14.22
CA PRO A 66 13.27 -2.13 13.45
C PRO A 66 14.65 -2.59 12.97
N VAL A 67 15.01 -2.21 11.75
CA VAL A 67 16.34 -2.44 11.17
C VAL A 67 17.17 -1.15 11.14
N ASP A 68 18.45 -1.26 10.78
CA ASP A 68 19.32 -0.09 10.58
C ASP A 68 19.04 0.63 9.26
N ASP A 69 19.56 1.86 9.13
CA ASP A 69 19.34 2.70 7.95
C ASP A 69 19.85 2.05 6.66
N ALA A 70 20.96 1.29 6.72
CA ALA A 70 21.50 0.60 5.55
C ALA A 70 20.56 -0.50 5.04
N THR A 71 19.91 -1.23 5.96
CA THR A 71 18.91 -2.24 5.60
C THR A 71 17.64 -1.57 5.08
N ALA A 72 17.18 -0.49 5.73
CA ALA A 72 16.02 0.29 5.26
C ALA A 72 16.28 0.90 3.87
N GLU A 73 17.51 1.36 3.59
CA GLU A 73 17.93 1.81 2.26
C GLU A 73 17.79 0.68 1.24
N ALA A 74 18.30 -0.51 1.55
CA ALA A 74 18.23 -1.66 0.65
C ALA A 74 16.78 -2.09 0.36
N GLN A 75 15.90 -1.98 1.36
CA GLN A 75 14.46 -2.23 1.21
C GLN A 75 13.81 -1.22 0.25
N ALA A 76 14.04 0.08 0.48
CA ALA A 76 13.53 1.14 -0.39
C ALA A 76 14.08 1.07 -1.82
N LEU A 77 15.36 0.69 -1.98
CA LEU A 77 15.96 0.44 -3.28
C LEU A 77 15.31 -0.76 -3.98
N ALA A 78 15.03 -1.85 -3.26
CA ALA A 78 14.36 -3.01 -3.84
C ALA A 78 12.95 -2.67 -4.36
N ASP A 79 12.19 -1.85 -3.62
CA ASP A 79 10.90 -1.32 -4.08
C ASP A 79 11.07 -0.42 -5.32
N ARG A 80 12.07 0.48 -5.31
CA ARG A 80 12.41 1.35 -6.45
C ARG A 80 12.72 0.56 -7.71
N GLU A 81 13.59 -0.44 -7.62
CA GLU A 81 13.99 -1.29 -8.75
C GLU A 81 12.82 -2.13 -9.31
N ALA A 82 11.78 -2.36 -8.51
CA ALA A 82 10.52 -2.96 -8.96
C ALA A 82 9.55 -1.95 -9.60
N GLY A 83 9.92 -0.66 -9.64
CA GLY A 83 9.11 0.43 -10.19
C GLY A 83 8.23 1.16 -9.16
N THR A 84 8.29 0.81 -7.88
CA THR A 84 7.54 1.49 -6.81
C THR A 84 8.26 2.78 -6.43
N LEU A 85 7.68 3.92 -6.79
CA LEU A 85 8.25 5.26 -6.51
C LEU A 85 7.47 6.03 -5.44
N LEU A 86 6.31 5.52 -5.04
CA LEU A 86 5.53 6.02 -3.91
C LEU A 86 5.15 4.85 -2.99
N ILE A 87 5.46 4.98 -1.72
CA ILE A 87 5.17 3.99 -0.69
C ILE A 87 4.24 4.62 0.34
N ARG A 88 3.18 3.91 0.74
CA ARG A 88 2.55 4.13 2.04
C ARG A 88 3.07 3.07 3.00
N ASP A 89 3.99 3.49 3.87
CA ASP A 89 4.43 2.67 4.98
C ASP A 89 3.27 2.54 5.96
N ALA A 90 2.69 1.35 6.02
CA ALA A 90 1.49 1.09 6.79
C ALA A 90 1.82 0.65 8.22
N GLY A 91 2.92 1.15 8.79
CA GLY A 91 3.29 1.02 10.20
C GLY A 91 4.74 0.55 10.35
N SER A 92 5.61 1.37 10.93
CA SER A 92 7.01 0.98 11.14
C SER A 92 7.51 1.40 12.54
N PRO A 93 8.27 0.53 13.24
CA PRO A 93 8.95 0.92 14.48
C PRO A 93 10.21 1.77 14.24
N ALA A 94 10.68 1.89 13.00
CA ALA A 94 11.84 2.71 12.63
C ALA A 94 11.41 4.10 12.14
N ASP A 95 12.27 5.11 12.36
CA ASP A 95 12.09 6.44 11.75
C ASP A 95 12.76 6.49 10.38
N THR A 96 11.95 6.40 9.33
CA THR A 96 12.42 6.38 7.94
C THR A 96 12.40 7.76 7.27
N ARG A 97 12.24 8.87 8.01
CA ARG A 97 12.14 10.23 7.42
C ARG A 97 13.35 10.68 6.62
N TRP A 98 14.52 10.12 6.90
CA TRP A 98 15.74 10.40 6.15
C TRP A 98 15.64 9.94 4.68
N ILE A 99 14.80 8.94 4.37
CA ILE A 99 14.58 8.46 2.99
C ILE A 99 14.08 9.59 2.09
N ASP A 100 13.17 10.42 2.61
CA ASP A 100 12.58 11.53 1.87
C ASP A 100 13.58 12.67 1.58
N GLN A 101 14.76 12.65 2.22
CA GLN A 101 15.85 13.61 1.99
C GLN A 101 16.78 13.18 0.85
N ARG A 102 16.56 11.99 0.27
CA ARG A 102 17.35 11.47 -0.84
C ARG A 102 16.60 11.54 -2.16
N ASP A 103 17.27 12.13 -3.15
CA ASP A 103 16.71 12.32 -4.49
C ASP A 103 16.69 11.04 -5.34
N ASP A 104 17.30 9.96 -4.87
CA ASP A 104 17.34 8.68 -5.54
C ASP A 104 16.47 7.59 -4.87
N LEU A 105 15.75 7.88 -3.78
CA LEU A 105 14.86 6.90 -3.12
C LEU A 105 13.36 7.20 -3.32
N PRO A 106 12.46 6.20 -3.27
CA PRO A 106 11.02 6.40 -3.34
C PRO A 106 10.53 7.38 -2.27
N LYS A 107 9.41 8.06 -2.55
CA LYS A 107 8.73 8.87 -1.54
C LYS A 107 7.95 7.97 -0.58
N VAL A 108 8.04 8.22 0.72
CA VAL A 108 7.31 7.44 1.73
C VAL A 108 6.26 8.31 2.43
N ILE A 109 5.04 7.78 2.57
CA ILE A 109 3.95 8.30 3.39
C ILE A 109 3.82 7.38 4.61
N ARG A 110 4.06 7.89 5.81
CA ARG A 110 4.13 7.07 7.03
C ARG A 110 2.81 7.05 7.79
N ALA A 111 2.33 5.86 8.16
CA ALA A 111 1.17 5.69 9.06
C ALA A 111 1.55 5.67 10.57
N GLY A 112 2.73 6.20 10.91
CA GLY A 112 3.30 6.10 12.25
C GLY A 112 3.76 4.68 12.59
N ARG A 113 3.83 4.37 13.88
CA ARG A 113 4.07 3.01 14.36
C ARG A 113 2.74 2.30 14.59
N HIS A 114 2.69 1.00 14.30
CA HIS A 114 1.55 0.15 14.66
C HIS A 114 1.11 0.39 16.11
N ILE A 115 -0.19 0.50 16.34
CA ILE A 115 -0.79 0.50 17.67
C ILE A 115 -1.52 -0.82 17.86
N ALA A 116 -1.15 -1.58 18.88
CA ALA A 116 -1.71 -2.89 19.14
C ALA A 116 -2.06 -3.07 20.62
N ARG A 117 -3.03 -3.94 20.89
CA ARG A 117 -3.31 -4.35 22.25
C ARG A 117 -2.17 -5.23 22.79
N THR A 118 -1.84 -5.11 24.08
CA THR A 118 -0.75 -5.86 24.72
C THR A 118 -0.79 -7.35 24.40
N ARG A 119 0.33 -7.90 23.90
CA ARG A 119 0.50 -9.31 23.48
C ARG A 119 -0.46 -9.80 22.39
N ARG A 120 -1.17 -8.90 21.71
CA ARG A 120 -2.09 -9.18 20.60
C ARG A 120 -1.50 -8.76 19.26
N TYR A 121 -0.17 -8.80 19.10
CA TYR A 121 0.50 -8.60 17.82
C TYR A 121 1.94 -9.15 17.82
N ILE A 122 2.65 -8.94 16.71
CA ILE A 122 4.04 -9.33 16.52
C ILE A 122 4.94 -8.51 17.46
N ARG A 123 5.83 -9.22 18.18
CA ARG A 123 6.77 -8.60 19.13
C ARG A 123 7.62 -7.53 18.43
N ASN A 124 7.84 -6.42 19.11
CA ASN A 124 8.63 -5.25 18.68
C ASN A 124 8.02 -4.38 17.58
N PHE A 125 6.90 -4.77 16.95
CA PHE A 125 6.32 -4.00 15.84
C PHE A 125 5.56 -2.78 16.36
N ALA A 126 4.76 -2.98 17.42
CA ALA A 126 3.76 -1.99 17.83
C ALA A 126 4.09 -1.28 19.16
N HIS A 127 3.45 -0.12 19.35
CA HIS A 127 3.10 0.34 20.68
C HIS A 127 2.06 -0.60 21.27
N GLU A 128 2.47 -1.42 22.24
CA GLU A 128 1.58 -2.29 23.02
C GLU A 128 0.92 -1.48 24.14
N ILE A 129 -0.40 -1.32 24.06
CA ILE A 129 -1.21 -0.51 24.99
C ILE A 129 -2.52 -1.22 25.38
N GLU A 130 -3.24 -0.68 26.35
CA GLU A 130 -4.62 -1.09 26.68
C GLU A 130 -5.67 -0.04 26.21
N PRO A 131 -6.98 -0.40 26.16
CA PRO A 131 -8.01 0.45 25.57
C PRO A 131 -8.09 1.88 26.13
N ASP A 132 -7.86 2.07 27.42
CA ASP A 132 -7.90 3.38 28.08
C ASP A 132 -6.79 4.35 27.60
N GLN A 133 -5.79 3.84 26.89
CA GLN A 133 -4.68 4.61 26.34
C GLN A 133 -4.81 4.85 24.82
N LEU A 134 -5.81 4.23 24.17
CA LEU A 134 -5.90 4.19 22.70
C LEU A 134 -6.03 5.58 22.09
N VAL A 135 -6.97 6.39 22.59
CA VAL A 135 -7.24 7.74 22.06
C VAL A 135 -6.00 8.63 22.13
N GLU A 136 -5.30 8.65 23.27
CA GLU A 136 -4.09 9.46 23.43
C GLU A 136 -2.98 8.99 22.47
N ARG A 137 -2.77 7.67 22.37
CA ARG A 137 -1.76 7.10 21.47
C ARG A 137 -2.10 7.41 20.01
N VAL A 138 -3.35 7.29 19.59
CA VAL A 138 -3.77 7.61 18.23
C VAL A 138 -3.48 9.07 17.88
N ARG A 139 -3.74 10.04 18.78
CA ARG A 139 -3.35 11.43 18.53
C ARG A 139 -1.85 11.63 18.36
N LEU A 140 -1.05 10.92 19.16
CA LEU A 140 0.41 11.00 19.06
C LEU A 140 0.89 10.46 17.70
N GLU A 141 0.37 9.32 17.26
CA GLU A 141 0.73 8.76 15.95
C GLU A 141 0.16 9.60 14.80
N ALA A 142 -1.04 10.17 14.93
CA ALA A 142 -1.63 11.03 13.90
C ALA A 142 -0.77 12.27 13.63
N ARG A 143 -0.20 12.87 14.67
CA ARG A 143 0.73 14.01 14.57
C ARG A 143 2.11 13.61 14.07
N ALA A 144 2.52 12.37 14.31
CA ALA A 144 3.81 11.86 13.86
C ALA A 144 3.76 11.38 12.40
N GLY A 145 2.68 10.73 11.99
CA GLY A 145 2.48 10.21 10.64
C GLY A 145 2.34 11.31 9.59
N ASP A 146 2.41 10.90 8.32
CA ASP A 146 2.21 11.77 7.17
C ASP A 146 0.72 11.79 6.76
N GLY A 147 -0.17 11.99 7.74
CA GLY A 147 -1.64 11.98 7.56
C GLY A 147 -2.32 10.62 7.69
N TRP A 148 -1.63 9.62 8.28
CA TRP A 148 -2.16 8.28 8.49
C TRP A 148 -1.81 7.73 9.88
N VAL A 149 -2.67 6.86 10.42
CA VAL A 149 -2.43 6.05 11.63
C VAL A 149 -2.72 4.58 11.36
N LYS A 150 -1.83 3.68 11.82
CA LYS A 150 -2.04 2.22 11.72
C LYS A 150 -2.50 1.60 13.04
N LEU A 151 -3.70 1.00 13.03
CA LEU A 151 -4.20 0.15 14.11
C LEU A 151 -4.07 -1.34 13.78
N VAL A 152 -3.89 -2.16 14.82
CA VAL A 152 -4.09 -3.62 14.74
C VAL A 152 -5.49 -3.93 15.23
N GLY A 153 -6.39 -4.28 14.32
CA GLY A 153 -7.81 -4.45 14.61
C GLY A 153 -8.16 -5.81 15.21
N ASP A 154 -7.48 -6.87 14.78
CA ASP A 154 -7.55 -8.19 15.38
C ASP A 154 -6.20 -8.90 15.37
N TRP A 155 -6.13 -9.98 16.15
CA TRP A 155 -5.03 -10.94 16.16
C TRP A 155 -5.47 -12.18 16.93
N ILE A 156 -4.65 -13.24 16.91
CA ILE A 156 -4.90 -14.43 17.72
C ILE A 156 -4.99 -14.07 19.22
N ASP A 157 -6.13 -14.42 19.81
CA ASP A 157 -6.32 -14.44 21.25
C ASP A 157 -6.06 -15.87 21.75
N ARG A 158 -5.03 -16.02 22.58
CA ARG A 158 -4.60 -17.34 23.06
C ARG A 158 -5.57 -17.95 24.07
N ASP A 159 -6.39 -17.15 24.73
CA ASP A 159 -7.39 -17.63 25.68
C ASP A 159 -8.64 -18.10 24.92
N ALA A 160 -9.03 -17.39 23.86
CA ALA A 160 -10.13 -17.81 22.97
C ALA A 160 -9.73 -18.91 21.97
N GLY A 161 -8.45 -18.99 21.61
CA GLY A 161 -7.89 -19.96 20.66
C GLY A 161 -8.16 -19.65 19.17
N ASP A 162 -8.57 -18.41 18.85
CA ASP A 162 -8.89 -17.93 17.50
C ASP A 162 -8.62 -16.41 17.37
N LEU A 163 -8.84 -15.84 16.19
CA LEU A 163 -8.89 -14.40 15.94
C LEU A 163 -10.03 -13.76 16.73
N THR A 164 -9.75 -12.69 17.46
CA THR A 164 -10.77 -11.83 18.08
C THR A 164 -10.39 -10.35 17.91
N PRO A 165 -11.37 -9.42 17.95
CA PRO A 165 -11.09 -7.99 17.95
C PRO A 165 -10.16 -7.58 19.10
N CYS A 166 -9.32 -6.57 18.85
CA CYS A 166 -8.39 -6.01 19.82
C CYS A 166 -9.00 -4.90 20.67
N TRP A 167 -10.05 -4.23 20.19
CA TRP A 167 -10.58 -3.00 20.79
C TRP A 167 -12.09 -3.09 21.00
N PRO A 168 -12.62 -2.60 22.12
CA PRO A 168 -14.04 -2.29 22.24
C PRO A 168 -14.46 -1.25 21.19
N VAL A 169 -15.63 -1.43 20.57
CA VAL A 169 -16.10 -0.58 19.45
C VAL A 169 -16.30 0.89 19.83
N ASP A 170 -16.74 1.18 21.06
CA ASP A 170 -16.90 2.54 21.57
C ASP A 170 -15.56 3.25 21.69
N VAL A 171 -14.56 2.59 22.28
CA VAL A 171 -13.19 3.11 22.39
C VAL A 171 -12.54 3.26 21.01
N LEU A 172 -12.81 2.33 20.08
CA LEU A 172 -12.34 2.41 18.71
C LEU A 172 -12.93 3.63 17.98
N THR A 173 -14.22 3.89 18.17
CA THR A 173 -14.91 5.05 17.58
C THR A 173 -14.28 6.36 18.07
N ASP A 174 -14.10 6.52 19.37
CA ASP A 174 -13.45 7.70 19.96
C ASP A 174 -12.01 7.89 19.45
N ALA A 175 -11.29 6.79 19.21
CA ALA A 175 -9.93 6.83 18.71
C ALA A 175 -9.85 7.24 17.24
N ILE A 176 -10.75 6.73 16.39
CA ILE A 176 -10.82 7.12 14.97
C ILE A 176 -11.24 8.59 14.83
N GLU A 177 -12.24 9.04 15.61
CA GLU A 177 -12.61 10.46 15.67
C GLU A 177 -11.42 11.34 16.07
N ALA A 178 -10.64 10.92 17.07
CA ALA A 178 -9.45 11.64 17.48
C ALA A 178 -8.36 11.70 16.39
N ALA A 179 -8.21 10.68 15.53
CA ALA A 179 -7.32 10.76 14.38
C ALA A 179 -7.80 11.79 13.35
N HIS A 180 -9.11 11.76 13.04
CA HIS A 180 -9.74 12.67 12.09
C HIS A 180 -9.65 14.14 12.56
N GLU A 181 -9.79 14.40 13.86
CA GLU A 181 -9.60 15.74 14.44
C GLU A 181 -8.17 16.28 14.26
N GLU A 182 -7.16 15.40 14.23
CA GLU A 182 -5.77 15.75 13.95
C GLU A 182 -5.48 15.83 12.43
N GLY A 183 -6.49 15.56 11.59
CA GLY A 183 -6.38 15.58 10.13
C GLY A 183 -5.75 14.32 9.53
N ALA A 184 -5.64 13.23 10.29
CA ALA A 184 -5.12 11.96 9.82
C ALA A 184 -6.24 10.96 9.52
N ARG A 185 -6.02 10.11 8.52
CA ARG A 185 -6.88 8.94 8.22
C ARG A 185 -6.42 7.72 9.03
N VAL A 186 -7.32 6.78 9.28
CA VAL A 186 -7.02 5.52 9.96
C VAL A 186 -7.01 4.37 8.97
N THR A 187 -5.98 3.55 9.07
CA THR A 187 -5.93 2.25 8.41
C THR A 187 -5.70 1.14 9.43
N ALA A 188 -6.27 -0.04 9.20
CA ALA A 188 -6.22 -1.11 10.19
C ALA A 188 -5.99 -2.50 9.61
N HIS A 189 -5.12 -3.26 10.28
CA HIS A 189 -4.99 -4.69 10.06
C HIS A 189 -6.24 -5.41 10.54
N CYS A 190 -6.97 -6.09 9.65
CA CYS A 190 -8.13 -6.92 10.01
C CYS A 190 -8.17 -8.21 9.18
N PHE A 191 -8.13 -9.36 9.85
CA PHE A 191 -8.29 -10.66 9.23
C PHE A 191 -9.68 -11.27 9.44
N GLY A 192 -10.19 -11.21 10.66
CA GLY A 192 -11.45 -11.82 11.06
C GLY A 192 -12.67 -10.99 10.70
N GLU A 193 -13.81 -11.66 10.58
CA GLU A 193 -15.11 -11.06 10.26
C GLU A 193 -15.51 -10.00 11.29
N ALA A 194 -15.33 -10.29 12.59
CA ALA A 194 -15.82 -9.44 13.67
C ALA A 194 -15.18 -8.06 13.71
N SER A 195 -13.85 -7.97 13.48
CA SER A 195 -13.16 -6.68 13.48
C SER A 195 -13.63 -5.79 12.34
N LEU A 196 -14.02 -6.37 11.19
CA LEU A 196 -14.52 -5.60 10.06
C LEU A 196 -15.84 -4.90 10.38
N TYR A 197 -16.76 -5.56 11.10
CA TYR A 197 -17.98 -4.90 11.58
C TYR A 197 -17.66 -3.75 12.55
N ASP A 198 -16.73 -3.96 13.49
CA ASP A 198 -16.34 -2.96 14.48
C ASP A 198 -15.70 -1.73 13.82
N PHE A 199 -14.78 -1.92 12.88
CA PHE A 199 -14.11 -0.84 12.16
C PHE A 199 -15.04 -0.12 11.16
N ALA A 200 -16.00 -0.82 10.57
CA ALA A 200 -17.05 -0.21 9.76
C ALA A 200 -17.96 0.69 10.61
N ALA A 201 -18.33 0.21 11.82
CA ALA A 201 -19.15 0.96 12.75
C ALA A 201 -18.42 2.20 13.30
N ALA A 202 -17.11 2.09 13.53
CA ALA A 202 -16.26 3.16 14.04
C ALA A 202 -15.85 4.20 12.98
N GLY A 203 -16.15 3.98 11.69
CA GLY A 203 -15.91 4.94 10.61
C GLY A 203 -14.47 4.99 10.11
N THR A 204 -13.78 3.84 10.04
CA THR A 204 -12.41 3.76 9.51
C THR A 204 -12.31 4.19 8.04
N ASP A 205 -11.15 4.68 7.61
CA ASP A 205 -10.94 5.10 6.21
C ASP A 205 -10.47 3.94 5.31
N CYS A 206 -9.67 3.04 5.86
CA CYS A 206 -9.03 1.96 5.12
C CYS A 206 -8.89 0.69 5.97
N ILE A 207 -9.05 -0.47 5.35
CA ILE A 207 -8.74 -1.77 5.93
C ILE A 207 -7.68 -2.48 5.13
N GLU A 208 -6.68 -2.99 5.83
CA GLU A 208 -5.66 -3.86 5.28
C GLU A 208 -6.13 -5.30 5.33
N HIS A 209 -5.75 -6.08 4.32
CA HIS A 209 -6.04 -7.50 4.15
C HIS A 209 -7.51 -7.79 3.83
N ALA A 210 -8.43 -7.37 4.72
CA ALA A 210 -9.88 -7.50 4.60
C ALA A 210 -10.37 -8.93 4.28
N THR A 211 -9.62 -9.96 4.69
CA THR A 211 -9.89 -11.36 4.34
C THR A 211 -11.19 -11.89 4.96
N GLY A 212 -11.62 -11.27 6.05
CA GLY A 212 -12.84 -11.53 6.79
C GLY A 212 -14.11 -10.98 6.15
N LEU A 213 -14.03 -10.27 5.01
CA LEU A 213 -15.21 -9.63 4.43
C LEU A 213 -16.32 -10.64 4.09
N GLU A 214 -17.55 -10.30 4.47
CA GLU A 214 -18.79 -11.03 4.24
C GLU A 214 -19.77 -10.16 3.47
N ALA A 215 -20.88 -10.71 2.97
CA ALA A 215 -21.82 -9.98 2.12
C ALA A 215 -22.34 -8.69 2.79
N GLU A 216 -22.63 -8.76 4.09
CA GLU A 216 -23.11 -7.65 4.89
C GLU A 216 -22.04 -6.55 5.08
N THR A 217 -20.81 -6.93 5.46
CA THR A 217 -19.70 -5.96 5.61
C THR A 217 -19.24 -5.39 4.27
N ILE A 218 -19.32 -6.16 3.19
CA ILE A 218 -19.05 -5.68 1.83
C ILE A 218 -20.05 -4.59 1.44
N ALA A 219 -21.34 -4.81 1.67
CA ALA A 219 -22.36 -3.81 1.39
C ALA A 219 -22.12 -2.53 2.19
N GLN A 220 -21.76 -2.66 3.47
CA GLN A 220 -21.45 -1.53 4.34
C GLN A 220 -20.20 -0.76 3.90
N PHE A 221 -19.09 -1.46 3.60
CA PHE A 221 -17.85 -0.84 3.11
C PHE A 221 -18.08 -0.11 1.77
N ALA A 222 -18.88 -0.68 0.87
CA ALA A 222 -19.24 -0.03 -0.38
C ALA A 222 -20.08 1.24 -0.14
N GLU A 223 -21.08 1.19 0.75
CA GLU A 223 -21.89 2.38 1.09
C GLU A 223 -21.04 3.48 1.71
N GLN A 224 -20.13 3.12 2.62
CA GLN A 224 -19.27 4.06 3.35
C GLN A 224 -18.01 4.46 2.59
N GLN A 225 -17.71 3.81 1.47
CA GLN A 225 -16.47 3.98 0.69
C GLN A 225 -15.20 3.74 1.51
N ILE A 226 -15.24 2.74 2.41
CA ILE A 226 -14.07 2.27 3.15
C ILE A 226 -13.16 1.54 2.18
N ALA A 227 -11.94 2.05 1.97
CA ALA A 227 -11.00 1.43 1.06
C ALA A 227 -10.45 0.12 1.62
N ILE A 228 -10.06 -0.79 0.73
CA ILE A 228 -9.28 -1.97 1.11
C ILE A 228 -7.94 -2.06 0.37
N VAL A 229 -6.93 -2.55 1.07
CA VAL A 229 -5.62 -2.93 0.50
C VAL A 229 -5.41 -4.42 0.75
N PRO A 230 -5.67 -5.29 -0.24
CA PRO A 230 -5.83 -6.74 -0.01
C PRO A 230 -4.56 -7.50 0.40
N THR A 231 -3.38 -7.10 -0.06
CA THR A 231 -2.09 -7.78 0.24
C THR A 231 -2.11 -9.28 -0.07
N LEU A 232 -2.71 -9.68 -1.19
CA LEU A 232 -2.93 -11.07 -1.57
C LEU A 232 -1.64 -11.90 -1.63
N VAL A 233 -0.49 -11.31 -1.96
CA VAL A 233 0.82 -11.99 -1.88
C VAL A 233 1.18 -12.39 -0.44
N ASN A 234 0.79 -11.59 0.55
CA ASN A 234 0.91 -11.96 1.97
C ASN A 234 -0.13 -13.00 2.36
N ILE A 235 -1.39 -12.83 1.93
CA ILE A 235 -2.46 -13.79 2.23
C ILE A 235 -2.12 -15.19 1.69
N ALA A 236 -1.39 -15.29 0.57
CA ALA A 236 -0.88 -16.56 0.04
C ALA A 236 0.02 -17.33 1.02
N THR A 237 0.61 -16.66 2.02
CA THR A 237 1.47 -17.28 3.04
C THR A 237 0.70 -17.81 4.26
N PHE A 238 -0.59 -17.50 4.39
CA PHE A 238 -1.42 -17.85 5.55
C PHE A 238 -1.36 -19.33 5.95
N PRO A 239 -1.42 -20.31 5.03
CA PRO A 239 -1.30 -21.72 5.41
C PRO A 239 0.02 -22.02 6.15
N ALA A 240 1.14 -21.45 5.70
CA ALA A 240 2.44 -21.62 6.34
C ALA A 240 2.52 -20.88 7.68
N LEU A 241 1.94 -19.67 7.77
CA LEU A 241 1.88 -18.89 9.01
C LEU A 241 1.02 -19.58 10.10
N ALA A 242 -0.04 -20.27 9.69
CA ALA A 242 -0.98 -20.92 10.60
C ALA A 242 -0.54 -22.32 11.04
N GLU A 243 0.28 -23.02 10.25
CA GLU A 243 0.70 -24.41 10.54
C GLU A 243 1.30 -24.60 11.95
N PRO A 244 2.17 -23.71 12.48
CA PRO A 244 2.71 -23.87 13.85
C PRO A 244 1.63 -23.83 14.94
N ALA A 245 0.47 -23.25 14.67
CA ALA A 245 -0.64 -23.14 15.62
C ALA A 245 -1.60 -24.34 15.56
N LYS A 246 -1.48 -25.24 14.56
CA LYS A 246 -2.46 -26.30 14.27
C LYS A 246 -2.81 -27.22 15.43
N GLU A 247 -1.81 -27.65 16.21
CA GLU A 247 -2.05 -28.54 17.35
C GLU A 247 -2.60 -27.79 18.57
N LYS A 248 -2.11 -26.57 18.81
CA LYS A 248 -2.42 -25.80 20.03
C LYS A 248 -3.69 -24.94 19.90
N PHE A 249 -3.95 -24.42 18.71
CA PHE A 249 -5.05 -23.53 18.35
C PHE A 249 -5.67 -24.01 17.02
N PRO A 250 -6.36 -25.16 17.02
CA PRO A 250 -6.90 -25.76 15.80
C PRO A 250 -8.00 -24.90 15.15
N GLU A 251 -8.74 -24.10 15.93
CA GLU A 251 -9.74 -23.16 15.40
C GLU A 251 -9.07 -22.05 14.59
N TYR A 252 -8.08 -21.37 15.18
CA TYR A 252 -7.25 -20.39 14.48
C TYR A 252 -6.67 -20.94 13.17
N HIS A 253 -6.08 -22.14 13.20
CA HIS A 253 -5.54 -22.75 11.98
C HIS A 253 -6.62 -22.95 10.92
N ARG A 254 -7.79 -23.52 11.29
CA ARG A 254 -8.90 -23.70 10.34
C ARG A 254 -9.42 -22.37 9.80
N ARG A 255 -9.51 -21.34 10.64
CA ARG A 255 -9.93 -19.99 10.23
C ARG A 255 -8.96 -19.40 9.20
N MET A 256 -7.67 -19.38 9.50
CA MET A 256 -6.66 -18.80 8.60
C MET A 256 -6.61 -19.52 7.24
N VAL A 257 -6.74 -20.86 7.22
CA VAL A 257 -6.83 -21.62 5.96
C VAL A 257 -8.12 -21.27 5.20
N ALA A 258 -9.27 -21.17 5.88
CA ALA A 258 -10.53 -20.79 5.24
C ALA A 258 -10.49 -19.36 4.66
N LEU A 259 -9.89 -18.40 5.37
CA LEU A 259 -9.65 -17.03 4.89
C LEU A 259 -8.77 -17.03 3.64
N HIS A 260 -7.68 -17.80 3.65
CA HIS A 260 -6.84 -17.99 2.47
C HIS A 260 -7.63 -18.56 1.29
N ASP A 261 -8.39 -19.63 1.50
CA ASP A 261 -9.06 -20.36 0.42
C ASP A 261 -10.12 -19.51 -0.30
N ARG A 262 -10.79 -18.61 0.43
CA ARG A 262 -11.82 -17.73 -0.14
C ARG A 262 -11.32 -16.37 -0.62
N ARG A 263 -10.04 -16.02 -0.39
CA ARG A 263 -9.50 -14.66 -0.62
C ARG A 263 -9.84 -14.06 -1.99
N TYR A 264 -9.71 -14.83 -3.09
CA TYR A 264 -10.01 -14.31 -4.43
C TYR A 264 -11.49 -14.03 -4.61
N ALA A 265 -12.37 -14.89 -4.10
CA ALA A 265 -13.81 -14.68 -4.16
C ALA A 265 -14.22 -13.48 -3.30
N THR A 266 -13.61 -13.29 -2.13
CA THR A 266 -13.85 -12.15 -1.25
C THR A 266 -13.45 -10.83 -1.91
N ILE A 267 -12.25 -10.74 -2.48
CA ILE A 267 -11.80 -9.51 -3.16
C ILE A 267 -12.59 -9.26 -4.45
N GLY A 268 -12.95 -10.31 -5.19
CA GLY A 268 -13.84 -10.19 -6.36
C GLY A 268 -15.22 -9.64 -5.99
N ALA A 269 -15.81 -10.12 -4.89
CA ALA A 269 -17.09 -9.61 -4.39
C ALA A 269 -16.99 -8.15 -3.90
N ALA A 270 -15.88 -7.78 -3.25
CA ALA A 270 -15.61 -6.40 -2.85
C ALA A 270 -15.51 -5.45 -4.07
N ARG A 271 -14.80 -5.88 -5.12
CA ARG A 271 -14.73 -5.19 -6.41
C ARG A 271 -16.12 -5.00 -7.01
N ASP A 272 -16.89 -6.08 -7.12
CA ASP A 272 -18.22 -6.06 -7.74
C ASP A 272 -19.21 -5.16 -6.99
N ALA A 273 -19.04 -5.02 -5.67
CA ALA A 273 -19.82 -4.10 -4.85
C ALA A 273 -19.38 -2.62 -4.97
N GLY A 274 -18.24 -2.33 -5.60
CA GLY A 274 -17.72 -0.98 -5.76
C GLY A 274 -16.93 -0.45 -4.56
N ILE A 275 -16.33 -1.35 -3.76
CA ILE A 275 -15.36 -0.96 -2.72
C ILE A 275 -14.09 -0.41 -3.40
N PRO A 276 -13.53 0.73 -2.95
CA PRO A 276 -12.23 1.19 -3.44
C PRO A 276 -11.12 0.19 -3.07
N ILE A 277 -10.38 -0.30 -4.08
CA ILE A 277 -9.28 -1.26 -3.90
C ILE A 277 -7.98 -0.63 -4.37
N TYR A 278 -6.96 -0.65 -3.51
CA TYR A 278 -5.61 -0.18 -3.84
C TYR A 278 -4.58 -1.30 -3.66
N LEU A 279 -3.52 -1.25 -4.46
CA LEU A 279 -2.46 -2.25 -4.42
C LEU A 279 -1.55 -2.00 -3.22
N GLY A 280 -1.32 -3.03 -2.41
CA GLY A 280 -0.27 -3.04 -1.40
C GLY A 280 0.18 -4.47 -1.11
N THR A 281 1.44 -4.68 -0.76
CA THR A 281 2.06 -6.01 -0.79
C THR A 281 2.24 -6.66 0.60
N ASP A 282 2.17 -5.86 1.66
CA ASP A 282 2.65 -6.17 3.01
C ASP A 282 4.14 -6.58 3.04
N ALA A 283 4.93 -6.08 2.09
CA ALA A 283 6.38 -6.30 2.07
C ALA A 283 7.05 -5.69 3.32
N GLY A 284 8.11 -6.34 3.79
CA GLY A 284 8.70 -6.07 5.09
C GLY A 284 8.27 -7.11 6.12
N GLY A 285 8.89 -7.08 7.29
CA GLY A 285 8.69 -8.15 8.26
C GLY A 285 9.26 -9.49 7.75
N SER A 286 8.40 -10.35 7.22
CA SER A 286 8.78 -11.66 6.69
C SER A 286 8.83 -11.74 5.15
N LEU A 287 8.21 -10.78 4.46
CA LEU A 287 8.20 -10.71 3.00
C LEU A 287 9.32 -9.81 2.49
N ARG A 288 9.87 -10.18 1.34
CA ARG A 288 10.84 -9.34 0.62
C ARG A 288 10.14 -8.10 0.05
N HIS A 289 10.89 -7.02 -0.11
CA HIS A 289 10.49 -5.84 -0.88
C HIS A 289 10.51 -6.09 -2.39
N GLY A 290 9.88 -5.21 -3.17
CA GLY A 290 9.80 -5.28 -4.62
C GLY A 290 8.72 -6.23 -5.17
N LEU A 291 7.59 -6.38 -4.46
CA LEU A 291 6.51 -7.33 -4.81
C LEU A 291 5.33 -6.71 -5.58
N VAL A 292 5.43 -5.43 -5.98
CA VAL A 292 4.30 -4.68 -6.59
C VAL A 292 3.68 -5.38 -7.80
N ALA A 293 4.50 -5.96 -8.68
CA ALA A 293 4.03 -6.69 -9.85
C ALA A 293 3.39 -8.05 -9.51
N ASP A 294 3.88 -8.71 -8.45
CA ASP A 294 3.29 -9.97 -7.95
C ASP A 294 1.89 -9.70 -7.39
N GLU A 295 1.71 -8.62 -6.61
CA GLU A 295 0.40 -8.23 -6.09
C GLU A 295 -0.56 -7.81 -7.20
N ALA A 296 -0.10 -7.08 -8.22
CA ALA A 296 -0.93 -6.74 -9.37
C ALA A 296 -1.46 -8.00 -10.08
N LEU A 297 -0.63 -9.04 -10.21
CA LEU A 297 -1.05 -10.34 -10.72
C LEU A 297 -2.08 -11.02 -9.80
N GLU A 298 -1.90 -10.96 -8.49
CA GLU A 298 -2.89 -11.51 -7.53
C GLU A 298 -4.24 -10.79 -7.61
N LEU A 299 -4.26 -9.46 -7.77
CA LEU A 299 -5.47 -8.68 -7.97
C LEU A 299 -6.22 -9.11 -9.24
N THR A 300 -5.50 -9.37 -10.34
CA THR A 300 -6.16 -9.89 -11.56
C THR A 300 -6.75 -11.29 -11.37
N ARG A 301 -6.12 -12.15 -10.55
CA ARG A 301 -6.68 -13.46 -10.19
C ARG A 301 -7.92 -13.34 -9.30
N ALA A 302 -8.02 -12.27 -8.52
CA ALA A 302 -9.22 -11.92 -7.75
C ALA A 302 -10.36 -11.36 -8.61
N GLY A 303 -10.16 -11.17 -9.92
CA GLY A 303 -11.20 -10.72 -10.85
C GLY A 303 -11.13 -9.24 -11.23
N LEU A 304 -10.12 -8.50 -10.77
CA LEU A 304 -9.84 -7.17 -11.31
C LEU A 304 -9.36 -7.30 -12.76
N SER A 305 -9.86 -6.45 -13.64
CA SER A 305 -9.29 -6.25 -14.97
C SER A 305 -7.88 -5.66 -14.86
N THR A 306 -7.11 -5.78 -15.94
CA THR A 306 -5.77 -5.19 -16.02
C THR A 306 -5.79 -3.67 -15.77
N ASP A 307 -6.78 -2.96 -16.31
CA ASP A 307 -6.91 -1.52 -16.12
C ASP A 307 -7.25 -1.15 -14.67
N GLU A 308 -8.09 -1.95 -14.00
CA GLU A 308 -8.39 -1.78 -12.56
C GLU A 308 -7.14 -2.05 -11.71
N ALA A 309 -6.35 -3.08 -12.01
CA ALA A 309 -5.10 -3.36 -11.32
C ALA A 309 -4.06 -2.24 -11.53
N LEU A 310 -3.94 -1.71 -12.75
CA LEU A 310 -3.10 -0.54 -13.03
C LEU A 310 -3.58 0.70 -12.28
N HIS A 311 -4.89 0.94 -12.26
CA HIS A 311 -5.47 2.05 -11.52
C HIS A 311 -5.18 1.95 -10.02
N ALA A 312 -5.33 0.76 -9.44
CA ALA A 312 -5.02 0.46 -8.05
C ALA A 312 -3.53 0.59 -7.71
N ALA A 313 -2.62 0.52 -8.71
CA ALA A 313 -1.18 0.63 -8.55
C ALA A 313 -0.60 1.99 -8.98
N THR A 314 -1.40 2.85 -9.65
CA THR A 314 -0.91 4.11 -10.23
C THR A 314 -1.90 5.26 -9.99
N TRP A 315 -2.75 5.60 -10.96
CA TRP A 315 -3.57 6.81 -10.96
C TRP A 315 -4.49 6.91 -9.75
N GLY A 316 -5.23 5.83 -9.46
CA GLY A 316 -6.17 5.77 -8.34
C GLY A 316 -5.47 5.85 -7.00
N ALA A 317 -4.41 5.06 -6.82
CA ALA A 317 -3.65 5.05 -5.57
C ALA A 317 -2.94 6.39 -5.30
N ARG A 318 -2.34 7.00 -6.32
CA ARG A 318 -1.71 8.33 -6.20
C ARG A 318 -2.74 9.39 -5.82
N ALA A 319 -3.87 9.44 -6.51
CA ALA A 319 -4.95 10.38 -6.20
C ALA A 319 -5.49 10.17 -4.77
N TRP A 320 -5.72 8.92 -4.36
CA TRP A 320 -6.20 8.57 -3.03
C TRP A 320 -5.24 9.00 -1.90
N LEU A 321 -3.93 8.89 -2.17
CA LEU A 321 -2.86 9.33 -1.27
C LEU A 321 -2.51 10.82 -1.40
N GLY A 322 -3.24 11.59 -2.22
CA GLY A 322 -3.00 13.02 -2.40
C GLY A 322 -1.67 13.34 -3.10
N ARG A 323 -1.24 12.47 -4.03
CA ARG A 323 -0.03 12.65 -4.84
C ARG A 323 -0.39 12.74 -6.32
N PRO A 324 0.35 13.56 -7.11
CA PRO A 324 0.08 13.70 -8.53
C PRO A 324 0.43 12.41 -9.30
N GLY A 325 -0.29 12.20 -10.40
CA GLY A 325 0.07 11.25 -11.43
C GLY A 325 1.09 11.84 -12.41
N LEU A 326 0.89 11.60 -13.70
CA LEU A 326 1.61 12.30 -14.76
C LEU A 326 0.87 13.60 -15.10
N GLU A 327 1.21 14.69 -14.41
CA GLU A 327 0.55 15.98 -14.57
C GLU A 327 1.54 17.06 -15.00
N GLU A 328 1.06 18.08 -15.70
CA GLU A 328 1.89 19.20 -16.15
C GLU A 328 2.56 19.90 -14.95
N GLY A 329 3.89 20.00 -14.98
CA GLY A 329 4.70 20.58 -13.90
C GLY A 329 4.91 19.69 -12.67
N ALA A 330 4.36 18.47 -12.64
CA ALA A 330 4.64 17.51 -11.57
C ALA A 330 6.10 17.02 -11.63
N ASP A 331 6.59 16.48 -10.51
CA ASP A 331 7.88 15.78 -10.49
C ASP A 331 7.81 14.57 -11.42
N ALA A 332 8.87 14.37 -12.22
CA ALA A 332 8.93 13.26 -13.16
C ALA A 332 9.33 11.96 -12.44
N ASP A 333 8.35 11.35 -11.76
CA ASP A 333 8.43 10.04 -11.13
C ASP A 333 7.63 9.03 -11.96
N LEU A 334 8.30 8.32 -12.85
CA LEU A 334 7.68 7.49 -13.87
C LEU A 334 8.46 6.22 -14.16
N VAL A 335 7.77 5.27 -14.78
CA VAL A 335 8.33 4.00 -15.24
C VAL A 335 7.99 3.81 -16.72
N VAL A 336 8.92 3.22 -17.46
CA VAL A 336 8.77 2.95 -18.90
C VAL A 336 8.85 1.45 -19.12
N TYR A 337 7.88 0.91 -19.86
CA TYR A 337 7.81 -0.50 -20.21
C TYR A 337 7.90 -0.69 -21.73
N GLY A 338 8.60 -1.74 -22.17
CA GLY A 338 8.65 -2.13 -23.59
C GLY A 338 7.38 -2.81 -24.10
N ALA A 339 6.56 -3.35 -23.20
CA ALA A 339 5.28 -4.01 -23.51
C ALA A 339 4.11 -3.26 -22.87
N ASP A 340 2.95 -3.28 -23.52
CA ASP A 340 1.73 -2.59 -23.07
C ASP A 340 1.16 -3.25 -21.79
N PRO A 341 1.27 -2.60 -20.63
CA PRO A 341 0.85 -3.22 -19.38
C PRO A 341 -0.67 -3.32 -19.25
N ARG A 342 -1.47 -2.63 -20.09
CA ARG A 342 -2.93 -2.79 -20.15
C ARG A 342 -3.35 -4.11 -20.77
N ARG A 343 -2.48 -4.70 -21.61
CA ARG A 343 -2.74 -5.97 -22.28
C ARG A 343 -2.24 -7.16 -21.48
N GLU A 344 -1.16 -6.97 -20.72
CA GLU A 344 -0.56 -8.00 -19.88
C GLU A 344 0.04 -7.37 -18.61
N ILE A 345 -0.62 -7.57 -17.47
CA ILE A 345 -0.23 -6.97 -16.19
C ILE A 345 1.18 -7.43 -15.75
N ARG A 346 1.64 -8.61 -16.19
CA ARG A 346 2.99 -9.10 -15.88
C ARG A 346 4.10 -8.18 -16.40
N ALA A 347 3.82 -7.30 -17.36
CA ALA A 347 4.79 -6.31 -17.82
C ALA A 347 5.34 -5.44 -16.68
N LEU A 348 4.56 -5.22 -15.61
CA LEU A 348 5.00 -4.46 -14.43
C LEU A 348 6.24 -5.04 -13.76
N ALA A 349 6.53 -6.34 -13.93
CA ALA A 349 7.69 -7.00 -13.31
C ALA A 349 9.04 -6.67 -13.96
N ALA A 350 9.04 -5.96 -15.09
CA ALA A 350 10.25 -5.65 -15.85
C ALA A 350 10.18 -4.25 -16.46
N PRO A 351 10.28 -3.17 -15.65
CA PRO A 351 10.48 -1.82 -16.19
C PRO A 351 11.78 -1.78 -17.01
N GLU A 352 11.74 -1.16 -18.19
CA GLU A 352 12.95 -0.92 -19.01
C GLU A 352 13.71 0.29 -18.49
N HIS A 353 12.99 1.30 -18.01
CA HIS A 353 13.55 2.49 -17.40
C HIS A 353 12.74 2.91 -16.19
N ILE A 354 13.45 3.37 -15.16
CA ILE A 354 12.88 4.05 -14.00
C ILE A 354 13.41 5.47 -14.02
N VAL A 355 12.52 6.45 -13.89
CA VAL A 355 12.87 7.86 -13.80
C VAL A 355 12.33 8.39 -12.49
N LEU A 356 13.22 8.97 -11.68
CA LEU A 356 12.88 9.51 -10.37
C LEU A 356 13.37 10.95 -10.29
N ARG A 357 12.44 11.89 -10.05
CA ARG A 357 12.70 13.34 -10.10
C ARG A 357 13.43 13.77 -11.40
N GLY A 358 13.09 13.10 -12.50
CA GLY A 358 13.65 13.33 -13.84
C GLY A 358 15.06 12.81 -14.09
N VAL A 359 15.61 11.97 -13.21
CA VAL A 359 16.86 11.25 -13.43
C VAL A 359 16.55 9.81 -13.81
N THR A 360 17.05 9.37 -14.97
CA THR A 360 17.02 7.95 -15.39
C THR A 360 17.98 7.14 -14.51
N LEU A 361 17.49 6.03 -13.94
CA LEU A 361 18.25 5.15 -13.03
C LEU A 361 18.80 3.90 -13.72
#